data_AF-A0A958JZB2-F1
#
_entry.id   AF-A0A958JZB2-F1
#
_cell.length_a   1.000
_cell.length_b   1.000
_cell.length_c   1.000
_cell.angle_alpha   90.00
_cell.angle_beta   90.00
_cell.angle_gamma   90.00
#
_symmetry.space_group_name_H-M   'P 1'
#
loop_
_entity.id
_entity.type
_entity.pdbx_description
1 polymer ?
#
loop_
_entity_poly.entity_id
_entity_poly.type
_entity_poly.pdbx_seq_one_letter_code
_entity_poly.pdbx_strand_id
1 'polypeptide(L)'
;GFASSFFLLSYLSNTKKNARVLVLERGQRKSFEWQLKNQAVRQPDPLFWYINKNKEKYWNHFSAFGGGSNCWWACTPRFLPSDFKLHSTYGVGKDWPLSYEDLEPFYCHAEEIMSVAGPDNSPLFPRSQPYPQPAHLMTDPDKIFAKSHPGLFFSLPTARPSRATKNRQPCCNSGVCSLCPINSKFTIENELAYLYQDTRVTLQLDSTALAIETENTHATGVHYKTKEREEFVRGDLVVLGANALFNPFLLQKSGIDHPVLGRGLNEQVSKRVTVLLDGIKNFQGSTSLTGHGYMLYDGPHRSEHAGALMETSNIPQIRMERGKMRNILSIKFIFEDLAQENNRVVISTKDNNIPETVFHDYSDYALQGIDKLPEKLPQVLEGLPVEDVIISPSVSQTESHILGTTPMGSDPSTSIVDRHLVHHTHRNIVVLGGSTFPVSSPSNPTLTLSALSLWACHHLFENSGVRT
;
A
#
# COMPACT_ATOMS: atom_id res chain seq x y z
N GLY A 1 4.05 -6.83 -9.19
CA GLY A 1 3.11 -6.42 -8.12
C GLY A 1 2.21 -5.27 -8.58
N PHE A 2 1.54 -4.55 -7.66
CA PHE A 2 0.66 -3.41 -7.99
C PHE A 2 1.34 -2.39 -8.90
N ALA A 3 2.39 -1.75 -8.38
CA ALA A 3 3.03 -0.63 -9.06
C ALA A 3 3.46 -0.97 -10.49
N SER A 4 4.20 -2.06 -10.67
CA SER A 4 4.65 -2.53 -11.99
C SER A 4 3.51 -2.87 -12.95
N SER A 5 2.41 -3.48 -12.45
CA SER A 5 1.32 -3.91 -13.34
C SER A 5 0.47 -2.72 -13.80
N PHE A 6 0.27 -1.74 -12.92
CA PHE A 6 -0.42 -0.49 -13.27
C PHE A 6 0.41 0.36 -14.23
N PHE A 7 1.72 0.45 -14.00
CA PHE A 7 2.63 1.08 -14.96
C PHE A 7 2.61 0.33 -16.31
N LEU A 8 2.70 -1.00 -16.31
CA LEU A 8 2.69 -1.82 -17.52
C LEU A 8 1.38 -1.65 -18.31
N LEU A 9 0.23 -1.63 -17.63
CA LEU A 9 -1.07 -1.37 -18.24
C LEU A 9 -1.06 -0.04 -19.01
N SER A 10 -0.64 1.04 -18.35
CA SER A 10 -0.55 2.36 -18.96
C SER A 10 0.47 2.38 -20.10
N TYR A 11 1.62 1.73 -19.90
CA TYR A 11 2.69 1.67 -20.88
C TYR A 11 2.25 0.95 -22.16
N LEU A 12 1.63 -0.22 -22.05
CA LEU A 12 1.14 -0.99 -23.19
C LEU A 12 0.04 -0.28 -23.98
N SER A 13 -0.72 0.58 -23.31
CA SER A 13 -1.78 1.38 -23.94
C SER A 13 -1.24 2.55 -24.76
N ASN A 14 -0.07 3.07 -24.41
CA ASN A 14 0.53 4.27 -25.02
C ASN A 14 1.76 3.97 -25.90
N THR A 15 2.38 2.80 -25.73
CA THR A 15 3.60 2.43 -26.46
C THR A 15 3.33 1.92 -27.87
N LYS A 16 4.38 1.90 -28.69
CA LYS A 16 4.33 1.41 -30.08
C LYS A 16 4.01 -0.09 -30.13
N LYS A 17 3.40 -0.54 -31.23
CA LYS A 17 3.04 -1.96 -31.45
C LYS A 17 4.23 -2.91 -31.46
N ASN A 18 5.44 -2.42 -31.76
CA ASN A 18 6.68 -3.19 -31.79
C ASN A 18 7.55 -3.02 -30.53
N ALA A 19 7.03 -2.40 -29.47
CA ALA A 19 7.75 -2.32 -28.20
C ALA A 19 8.04 -3.73 -27.66
N ARG A 20 9.17 -3.87 -26.95
CA ARG A 20 9.58 -5.11 -26.31
C ARG A 20 9.78 -4.84 -24.83
N VAL A 21 9.06 -5.58 -23.99
CA VAL A 21 9.08 -5.42 -22.54
C VAL A 21 9.47 -6.76 -21.92
N LEU A 22 10.54 -6.75 -21.13
CA LEU A 22 10.90 -7.88 -20.28
C LEU A 22 10.49 -7.56 -18.84
N VAL A 23 9.69 -8.43 -18.24
CA VAL A 23 9.35 -8.35 -16.81
C VAL A 23 10.07 -9.48 -16.09
N LEU A 24 10.98 -9.10 -15.21
CA LEU A 24 11.68 -10.02 -14.31
C LEU A 24 10.91 -10.14 -12.99
N GLU A 25 10.52 -11.36 -12.62
CA GLU A 25 9.88 -11.66 -11.34
C GLU A 25 10.71 -12.72 -10.61
N ARG A 26 11.16 -12.36 -9.39
CA ARG A 26 11.97 -13.25 -8.55
C ARG A 26 11.23 -14.51 -8.17
N GLY A 27 9.91 -14.41 -7.98
CA GLY A 27 9.05 -15.51 -7.58
C GLY A 27 8.51 -16.35 -8.73
N GLN A 28 7.79 -17.40 -8.35
CA GLN A 28 6.99 -18.22 -9.27
C GLN A 28 5.60 -17.65 -9.46
N ARG A 29 4.90 -18.10 -10.50
CA ARG A 29 3.46 -17.96 -10.57
C ARG A 29 2.80 -19.00 -9.67
N LYS A 30 2.07 -18.51 -8.65
CA LYS A 30 1.29 -19.35 -7.74
C LYS A 30 -0.19 -19.10 -8.04
N SER A 31 -0.80 -19.99 -8.84
CA SER A 31 -2.21 -19.86 -9.23
C SER A 31 -3.14 -19.83 -8.01
N PHE A 32 -4.34 -19.29 -8.19
CA PHE A 32 -5.35 -19.27 -7.12
C PHE A 32 -5.64 -20.67 -6.55
N GLU A 33 -5.75 -21.69 -7.41
CA GLU A 33 -5.92 -23.08 -7.00
C GLU A 33 -4.75 -23.58 -6.13
N TRP A 34 -3.51 -23.27 -6.53
CA TRP A 34 -2.33 -23.61 -5.74
C TRP A 34 -2.37 -22.92 -4.38
N GLN A 35 -2.75 -21.64 -4.33
CA GLN A 35 -2.84 -20.88 -3.08
C GLN A 35 -3.88 -21.48 -2.13
N LEU A 36 -5.05 -21.89 -2.63
CA LEU A 36 -6.07 -22.58 -1.85
C LEU A 36 -5.59 -23.93 -1.31
N LYS A 37 -5.01 -24.77 -2.19
CA LYS A 37 -4.54 -26.11 -1.82
C LYS A 37 -3.45 -26.08 -0.75
N ASN A 38 -2.55 -25.10 -0.82
CA ASN A 38 -1.42 -24.97 0.10
C ASN A 38 -1.68 -24.00 1.26
N GLN A 39 -2.86 -23.37 1.31
CA GLN A 39 -3.21 -22.31 2.28
C GLN A 39 -2.13 -21.21 2.37
N ALA A 40 -1.52 -20.87 1.23
CA ALA A 40 -0.33 -20.04 1.16
C ALA A 40 -0.57 -18.82 0.27
N VAL A 41 -0.70 -17.67 0.91
CA VAL A 41 -0.84 -16.34 0.28
C VAL A 41 0.23 -15.35 0.70
N ARG A 42 1.09 -15.78 1.63
CA ARG A 42 2.21 -15.05 2.20
C ARG A 42 3.34 -16.05 2.39
N GLN A 43 4.56 -15.55 2.57
CA GLN A 43 5.69 -16.43 2.82
C GLN A 43 5.51 -17.14 4.17
N PRO A 44 5.81 -18.45 4.26
CA PRO A 44 5.82 -19.17 5.55
C PRO A 44 6.81 -18.56 6.55
N ASP A 45 7.94 -18.04 6.03
CA ASP A 45 8.92 -17.24 6.78
C ASP A 45 9.31 -15.99 5.98
N PRO A 46 8.86 -14.78 6.37
CA PRO A 46 9.22 -13.54 5.69
C PRO A 46 10.73 -13.22 5.80
N LEU A 47 11.43 -13.75 6.79
CA LEU A 47 12.86 -13.50 7.05
C LEU A 47 13.80 -14.25 6.07
N PHE A 48 13.25 -15.14 5.24
CA PHE A 48 14.06 -15.81 4.21
C PHE A 48 14.54 -14.86 3.12
N TRP A 49 13.82 -13.75 2.87
CA TRP A 49 14.02 -12.89 1.70
C TRP A 49 14.78 -11.59 1.98
N TYR A 50 14.94 -11.26 3.27
CA TYR A 50 15.72 -10.13 3.76
C TYR A 50 16.15 -10.42 5.20
N ILE A 51 17.28 -9.89 5.61
CA ILE A 51 17.77 -10.01 7.00
C ILE A 51 17.14 -8.89 7.81
N ASN A 52 16.46 -9.21 8.90
CA ASN A 52 16.03 -8.20 9.86
C ASN A 52 16.95 -8.14 11.08
N LYS A 53 17.55 -6.98 11.36
CA LYS A 53 18.28 -6.77 12.61
C LYS A 53 17.36 -6.70 13.82
N ASN A 54 16.13 -6.20 13.64
CA ASN A 54 15.10 -6.21 14.67
C ASN A 54 14.19 -7.41 14.46
N LYS A 55 14.35 -8.47 15.26
CA LYS A 55 13.60 -9.73 15.11
C LYS A 55 12.10 -9.60 15.42
N GLU A 56 11.71 -8.60 16.20
CA GLU A 56 10.30 -8.35 16.56
C GLU A 56 9.56 -7.59 15.46
N LYS A 57 10.30 -6.95 14.55
CA LYS A 57 9.75 -6.32 13.36
C LYS A 57 9.82 -7.29 12.19
N TYR A 58 8.76 -7.36 11.40
CA TYR A 58 8.79 -8.04 10.10
C TYR A 58 7.79 -7.37 9.16
N TRP A 59 7.92 -7.57 7.85
CA TRP A 59 6.95 -7.10 6.87
C TRP A 59 6.49 -8.27 6.02
N ASN A 60 5.17 -8.45 5.97
CA ASN A 60 4.59 -9.45 5.10
C ASN A 60 4.68 -8.97 3.65
N HIS A 61 5.36 -9.76 2.82
CA HIS A 61 5.29 -9.65 1.37
C HIS A 61 5.25 -11.06 0.78
N PHE A 62 4.82 -11.18 -0.48
CA PHE A 62 4.78 -12.46 -1.17
C PHE A 62 5.65 -12.40 -2.41
N SER A 63 6.71 -13.20 -2.45
CA SER A 63 7.67 -13.26 -3.56
C SER A 63 7.17 -14.28 -4.58
N ALA A 64 6.10 -13.89 -5.24
CA ALA A 64 5.43 -14.61 -6.32
C ALA A 64 4.83 -13.58 -7.28
N PHE A 65 4.51 -14.03 -8.49
CA PHE A 65 3.80 -13.19 -9.45
C PHE A 65 2.57 -12.52 -8.80
N GLY A 66 2.41 -11.22 -9.06
CA GLY A 66 1.39 -10.37 -8.42
C GLY A 66 1.79 -9.75 -7.08
N GLY A 67 2.88 -10.20 -6.45
CA GLY A 67 3.46 -9.60 -5.24
C GLY A 67 2.46 -9.50 -4.08
N GLY A 68 2.44 -8.36 -3.39
CA GLY A 68 1.57 -8.08 -2.26
C GLY A 68 0.06 -8.15 -2.55
N SER A 69 -0.37 -8.15 -3.82
CA SER A 69 -1.79 -8.32 -4.16
C SER A 69 -2.35 -9.69 -3.76
N ASN A 70 -1.49 -10.67 -3.53
CA ASN A 70 -1.90 -11.98 -3.03
C ASN A 70 -2.26 -11.94 -1.53
N CYS A 71 -1.53 -11.19 -0.70
CA CYS A 71 -1.68 -11.19 0.78
C CYS A 71 -2.49 -10.02 1.37
N TRP A 72 -2.77 -8.96 0.60
CA TRP A 72 -3.47 -7.77 1.10
C TRP A 72 -4.96 -7.99 1.38
N TRP A 73 -5.60 -7.01 2.04
CA TRP A 73 -7.03 -7.04 2.41
C TRP A 73 -7.93 -6.23 1.49
N ALA A 74 -7.37 -5.66 0.41
CA ALA A 74 -8.08 -4.84 -0.58
C ALA A 74 -8.73 -3.56 -0.03
N CYS A 75 -8.23 -3.00 1.07
CA CYS A 75 -8.58 -1.65 1.52
C CYS A 75 -7.95 -0.61 0.59
N THR A 76 -8.75 0.34 0.13
CA THR A 76 -8.32 1.35 -0.85
C THR A 76 -8.79 2.75 -0.46
N PRO A 77 -8.48 3.26 0.76
CA PRO A 77 -8.69 4.67 1.04
C PRO A 77 -7.79 5.53 0.15
N ARG A 78 -8.29 6.72 -0.21
CA ARG A 78 -7.42 7.79 -0.73
C ARG A 78 -6.65 8.44 0.42
N PHE A 79 -5.54 9.09 0.10
CA PHE A 79 -4.95 10.09 1.00
C PHE A 79 -5.82 11.35 1.02
N LEU A 80 -5.77 12.13 2.08
CA LEU A 80 -6.44 13.43 2.12
C LEU A 80 -5.56 14.52 1.47
N PRO A 81 -6.13 15.65 1.01
CA PRO A 81 -5.34 16.77 0.49
C PRO A 81 -4.26 17.27 1.45
N SER A 82 -4.50 17.21 2.76
CA SER A 82 -3.53 17.60 3.79
C SER A 82 -2.32 16.67 3.87
N ASP A 83 -2.43 15.40 3.48
CA ASP A 83 -1.30 14.45 3.49
C ASP A 83 -0.21 14.81 2.48
N PHE A 84 -0.57 15.57 1.43
CA PHE A 84 0.38 16.07 0.44
C PHE A 84 1.13 17.32 0.93
N LYS A 85 0.69 17.94 2.03
CA LYS A 85 1.17 19.24 2.53
C LYS A 85 1.46 19.20 4.04
N LEU A 86 1.94 18.07 4.54
CA LEU A 86 2.12 17.84 5.98
C LEU A 86 3.05 18.88 6.63
N HIS A 87 4.17 19.23 5.97
CA HIS A 87 5.12 20.20 6.49
C HIS A 87 4.59 21.63 6.38
N SER A 88 4.10 22.04 5.21
CA SER A 88 3.57 23.40 5.05
C SER A 88 2.33 23.68 5.89
N THR A 89 1.54 22.65 6.23
CA THR A 89 0.30 22.81 7.01
C THR A 89 0.54 22.66 8.52
N TYR A 90 1.35 21.69 8.94
CA TYR A 90 1.50 21.31 10.35
C TYR A 90 2.92 21.48 10.90
N GLY A 91 3.91 21.81 10.06
CA GLY A 91 5.30 22.00 10.48
C GLY A 91 6.08 20.71 10.75
N VAL A 92 5.55 19.54 10.37
CA VAL A 92 6.18 18.23 10.59
C VAL A 92 6.36 17.46 9.28
N GLY A 93 7.30 16.52 9.26
CA GLY A 93 7.54 15.67 8.09
C GLY A 93 8.01 16.44 6.85
N LYS A 94 7.48 16.08 5.69
CA LYS A 94 7.80 16.67 4.37
C LYS A 94 6.53 16.83 3.55
N ASP A 95 6.52 17.82 2.68
CA ASP A 95 5.51 17.94 1.64
C ASP A 95 5.80 17.01 0.46
N TRP A 96 4.73 16.59 -0.20
CA TRP A 96 4.84 15.87 -1.45
C TRP A 96 5.15 16.86 -2.59
N PRO A 97 5.97 16.49 -3.58
CA PRO A 97 6.25 17.35 -4.73
C PRO A 97 5.10 17.35 -5.77
N LEU A 98 3.91 16.90 -5.36
CA LEU A 98 2.67 16.87 -6.13
C LEU A 98 1.48 17.05 -5.18
N SER A 99 0.37 17.55 -5.73
CA SER A 99 -0.86 17.83 -4.99
C SER A 99 -1.86 16.66 -5.06
N TYR A 100 -2.91 16.72 -4.25
CA TYR A 100 -4.03 15.79 -4.37
C TYR A 100 -4.68 15.90 -5.75
N GLU A 101 -4.86 17.12 -6.23
CA GLU A 101 -5.50 17.44 -7.51
C GLU A 101 -4.71 16.87 -8.70
N ASP A 102 -3.37 16.84 -8.62
CA ASP A 102 -2.53 16.17 -9.61
C ASP A 102 -2.84 14.67 -9.70
N LEU A 103 -3.06 14.02 -8.55
CA LEU A 103 -3.23 12.57 -8.47
C LEU A 103 -4.69 12.10 -8.55
N GLU A 104 -5.66 13.00 -8.33
CA GLU A 104 -7.10 12.70 -8.30
C GLU A 104 -7.59 11.95 -9.55
N PRO A 105 -7.25 12.36 -10.79
CA PRO A 105 -7.69 11.63 -11.98
C PRO A 105 -7.11 10.21 -12.03
N PHE A 106 -5.90 10.03 -11.51
CA PHE A 106 -5.22 8.73 -11.45
C PHE A 106 -5.74 7.86 -10.31
N TYR A 107 -6.24 8.45 -9.22
CA TYR A 107 -7.04 7.74 -8.23
C TYR A 107 -8.32 7.18 -8.86
N CYS A 108 -9.08 8.00 -9.59
CA CYS A 108 -10.27 7.55 -10.31
C CYS A 108 -9.95 6.41 -11.28
N HIS A 109 -8.87 6.54 -12.06
CA HIS A 109 -8.45 5.51 -13.01
C HIS A 109 -8.02 4.21 -12.29
N ALA A 110 -7.27 4.31 -11.19
CA ALA A 110 -6.88 3.14 -10.41
C ALA A 110 -8.10 2.45 -9.76
N GLU A 111 -9.07 3.23 -9.28
CA GLU A 111 -10.34 2.73 -8.74
C GLU A 111 -11.12 1.95 -9.80
N GLU A 112 -11.21 2.45 -11.03
CA GLU A 112 -11.86 1.79 -12.18
C GLU A 112 -11.21 0.44 -12.49
N ILE A 113 -9.87 0.41 -12.63
CA ILE A 113 -9.11 -0.82 -12.89
C ILE A 113 -9.35 -1.86 -11.78
N MET A 114 -9.43 -1.43 -10.53
CA MET A 114 -9.66 -2.31 -9.39
C MET A 114 -11.14 -2.65 -9.17
N SER A 115 -12.05 -1.99 -9.88
CA SER A 115 -13.51 -1.99 -9.65
C SER A 115 -13.85 -1.73 -8.18
N VAL A 116 -13.32 -0.63 -7.63
CA VAL A 116 -13.48 -0.28 -6.21
C VAL A 116 -14.95 -0.01 -5.87
N ALA A 117 -15.43 -0.66 -4.80
CA ALA A 117 -16.68 -0.35 -4.14
C ALA A 117 -16.45 0.73 -3.09
N GLY A 118 -17.29 1.76 -3.05
CA GLY A 118 -17.16 2.83 -2.08
C GLY A 118 -18.43 3.65 -1.88
N PRO A 119 -18.44 4.50 -0.84
CA PRO A 119 -19.57 5.36 -0.51
C PRO A 119 -19.81 6.40 -1.60
N ASP A 120 -21.04 6.93 -1.66
CA ASP A 120 -21.31 8.15 -2.42
C ASP A 120 -20.45 9.32 -1.91
N ASN A 121 -20.33 10.38 -2.70
CA ASN A 121 -19.40 11.51 -2.50
C ASN A 121 -19.16 11.90 -1.03
N SER A 122 -17.88 12.04 -0.67
CA SER A 122 -17.41 12.53 0.63
C SER A 122 -16.82 13.94 0.48
N PRO A 123 -17.01 14.84 1.45
CA PRO A 123 -16.36 16.15 1.45
C PRO A 123 -14.85 16.10 1.72
N LEU A 124 -14.32 15.00 2.28
CA LEU A 124 -12.93 14.91 2.74
C LEU A 124 -11.92 14.65 1.61
N PHE A 125 -12.33 13.86 0.62
CA PHE A 125 -11.49 13.45 -0.51
C PHE A 125 -12.28 13.72 -1.80
N PRO A 126 -12.20 14.96 -2.35
CA PRO A 126 -12.95 15.35 -3.53
C PRO A 126 -12.72 14.40 -4.69
N ARG A 127 -13.78 14.09 -5.44
CA ARG A 127 -13.70 13.17 -6.57
C ARG A 127 -14.42 13.68 -7.79
N SER A 128 -13.79 13.55 -8.95
CA SER A 128 -14.37 13.96 -10.23
C SER A 128 -15.29 12.89 -10.83
N GLN A 129 -15.16 11.63 -10.39
CA GLN A 129 -15.96 10.49 -10.84
C GLN A 129 -16.52 9.71 -9.64
N PRO A 130 -17.71 9.10 -9.76
CA PRO A 130 -18.23 8.20 -8.75
C PRO A 130 -17.36 6.94 -8.66
N TYR A 131 -17.49 6.19 -7.56
CA TYR A 131 -16.87 4.87 -7.48
C TYR A 131 -17.45 3.93 -8.56
N PRO A 132 -16.63 3.02 -9.12
CA PRO A 132 -17.08 2.04 -10.12
C PRO A 132 -18.13 1.05 -9.60
N GLN A 133 -18.19 0.85 -8.28
CA GLN A 133 -19.12 -0.05 -7.61
C GLN A 133 -19.79 0.67 -6.44
N PRO A 134 -21.07 0.37 -6.13
CA PRO A 134 -21.73 0.94 -4.96
C PRO A 134 -21.10 0.43 -3.67
N ALA A 135 -21.29 1.18 -2.59
CA ALA A 135 -20.78 0.83 -1.27
C ALA A 135 -21.27 -0.54 -0.80
N HIS A 136 -20.47 -1.18 0.05
CA HIS A 136 -20.92 -2.34 0.80
C HIS A 136 -21.93 -1.95 1.88
N LEU A 137 -22.78 -2.90 2.27
CA LEU A 137 -23.72 -2.73 3.37
C LEU A 137 -22.94 -2.53 4.68
N MET A 138 -23.24 -1.42 5.35
CA MET A 138 -22.74 -1.09 6.68
C MET A 138 -23.30 -2.04 7.75
N THR A 139 -22.52 -2.24 8.81
CA THR A 139 -23.01 -2.84 10.06
C THR A 139 -23.91 -1.88 10.83
N ASP A 140 -24.59 -2.35 11.87
CA ASP A 140 -25.40 -1.46 12.71
C ASP A 140 -24.53 -0.50 13.54
N PRO A 141 -23.37 -0.90 14.11
CA PRO A 141 -22.40 0.06 14.65
C PRO A 141 -21.94 1.11 13.62
N ASP A 142 -21.65 0.69 12.39
CA ASP A 142 -21.23 1.62 11.33
C ASP A 142 -22.33 2.64 10.99
N LYS A 143 -23.61 2.24 10.97
CA LYS A 143 -24.73 3.17 10.78
C LYS A 143 -24.86 4.16 11.93
N ILE A 144 -24.56 3.73 13.17
CA ILE A 144 -24.53 4.62 14.33
C ILE A 144 -23.40 5.63 14.18
N PHE A 145 -22.18 5.19 13.83
CA PHE A 145 -21.08 6.12 13.56
C PHE A 145 -21.39 7.10 12.42
N ALA A 146 -21.97 6.64 11.32
CA ALA A 146 -22.37 7.52 10.21
C ALA A 146 -23.36 8.60 10.65
N LYS A 147 -24.20 8.31 11.65
CA LYS A 147 -25.16 9.27 12.23
C LYS A 147 -24.51 10.20 13.27
N SER A 148 -23.67 9.66 14.15
CA SER A 148 -23.01 10.42 15.22
C SER A 148 -21.89 11.33 14.69
N HIS A 149 -21.24 10.94 13.60
CA HIS A 149 -20.09 11.64 13.03
C HIS A 149 -20.31 11.94 11.53
N PRO A 150 -21.34 12.74 11.19
CA PRO A 150 -21.69 13.02 9.80
C PRO A 150 -20.52 13.68 9.07
N GLY A 151 -20.21 13.18 7.86
CA GLY A 151 -19.09 13.67 7.06
C GLY A 151 -17.71 13.19 7.51
N LEU A 152 -17.61 12.43 8.60
CA LEU A 152 -16.36 11.88 9.14
C LEU A 152 -16.35 10.35 9.21
N PHE A 153 -17.48 9.67 9.01
CA PHE A 153 -17.54 8.22 8.93
C PHE A 153 -18.23 7.74 7.65
N PHE A 154 -17.61 6.77 6.98
CA PHE A 154 -18.10 6.24 5.70
C PHE A 154 -17.95 4.73 5.61
N SER A 155 -18.69 4.11 4.69
CA SER A 155 -18.41 2.72 4.28
C SER A 155 -17.00 2.69 3.69
N LEU A 156 -16.23 1.66 4.03
CA LEU A 156 -14.84 1.55 3.62
C LEU A 156 -14.75 1.36 2.08
N PRO A 157 -13.97 2.21 1.37
CA PRO A 157 -13.65 1.97 -0.03
C PRO A 157 -12.73 0.76 -0.21
N THR A 158 -13.11 -0.18 -1.07
CA THR A 158 -12.40 -1.44 -1.22
C THR A 158 -12.41 -2.02 -2.63
N ALA A 159 -11.29 -2.64 -3.02
CA ALA A 159 -11.19 -3.48 -4.22
C ALA A 159 -11.78 -4.89 -4.01
N ARG A 160 -12.84 -5.00 -3.19
CA ARG A 160 -13.75 -6.14 -3.07
C ARG A 160 -15.04 -5.72 -3.75
N PRO A 161 -15.45 -6.34 -4.86
CA PRO A 161 -16.58 -5.84 -5.62
C PRO A 161 -17.90 -6.14 -4.89
N SER A 162 -18.81 -5.17 -4.85
CA SER A 162 -20.14 -5.31 -4.24
C SER A 162 -21.17 -5.93 -5.19
N ARG A 163 -20.91 -5.87 -6.51
CA ARG A 163 -21.64 -6.58 -7.55
C ARG A 163 -20.66 -7.42 -8.38
N ALA A 164 -21.17 -8.34 -9.19
CA ALA A 164 -20.31 -9.15 -10.03
C ALA A 164 -19.62 -8.26 -11.07
N THR A 165 -18.33 -8.48 -11.28
CA THR A 165 -17.57 -7.90 -12.39
C THR A 165 -17.42 -8.96 -13.49
N LYS A 166 -16.71 -8.63 -14.58
CA LYS A 166 -16.41 -9.60 -15.64
C LYS A 166 -15.62 -10.82 -15.12
N ASN A 167 -14.67 -10.61 -14.22
CA ASN A 167 -13.71 -11.64 -13.80
C ASN A 167 -13.88 -12.08 -12.34
N ARG A 168 -14.65 -11.35 -11.52
CA ARG A 168 -14.78 -11.58 -10.06
C ARG A 168 -16.23 -11.55 -9.60
N GLN A 169 -16.59 -12.49 -8.74
CA GLN A 169 -17.89 -12.53 -8.06
C GLN A 169 -17.98 -11.49 -6.93
N PRO A 170 -19.19 -11.08 -6.49
CA PRO A 170 -19.35 -10.19 -5.35
C PRO A 170 -18.71 -10.75 -4.07
N CYS A 171 -18.24 -9.85 -3.20
CA CYS A 171 -17.72 -10.25 -1.89
C CYS A 171 -18.80 -11.02 -1.10
N CYS A 172 -18.44 -12.20 -0.59
CA CYS A 172 -19.32 -13.01 0.25
C CYS A 172 -19.09 -12.81 1.76
N ASN A 173 -18.31 -11.79 2.15
CA ASN A 173 -17.95 -11.50 3.55
C ASN A 173 -17.41 -12.73 4.32
N SER A 174 -16.46 -13.45 3.73
CA SER A 174 -15.95 -14.70 4.32
C SER A 174 -15.10 -14.54 5.59
N GLY A 175 -14.72 -13.31 5.97
CA GLY A 175 -13.84 -13.05 7.12
C GLY A 175 -12.35 -13.35 6.88
N VAL A 176 -11.99 -13.93 5.72
CA VAL A 176 -10.63 -14.39 5.40
C VAL A 176 -10.08 -13.69 4.15
N CYS A 177 -9.93 -12.37 4.20
CA CYS A 177 -9.52 -11.59 3.03
C CYS A 177 -8.07 -11.86 2.59
N SER A 178 -7.20 -12.34 3.49
CA SER A 178 -5.83 -12.74 3.12
C SER A 178 -5.84 -13.82 2.03
N LEU A 179 -6.66 -14.86 2.17
CA LEU A 179 -6.92 -15.89 1.17
C LEU A 179 -8.43 -15.97 0.87
N CYS A 180 -8.90 -15.13 -0.03
CA CYS A 180 -10.31 -15.09 -0.40
C CYS A 180 -10.73 -16.41 -1.07
N PRO A 181 -11.70 -17.17 -0.52
CA PRO A 181 -12.02 -18.51 -1.01
C PRO A 181 -12.69 -18.54 -2.39
N ILE A 182 -13.23 -17.40 -2.83
CA ILE A 182 -13.93 -17.26 -4.11
C ILE A 182 -13.20 -16.33 -5.09
N ASN A 183 -11.94 -16.00 -4.81
CA ASN A 183 -11.12 -15.11 -5.65
C ASN A 183 -11.76 -13.74 -5.96
N SER A 184 -12.59 -13.22 -5.04
CA SER A 184 -13.41 -12.01 -5.26
C SER A 184 -12.63 -10.71 -5.07
N LYS A 185 -11.67 -10.63 -4.14
CA LYS A 185 -10.83 -9.43 -3.99
C LYS A 185 -9.95 -9.24 -5.23
N PHE A 186 -9.63 -7.99 -5.57
CA PHE A 186 -8.68 -7.72 -6.64
C PHE A 186 -7.32 -8.36 -6.34
N THR A 187 -6.76 -9.02 -7.35
CA THR A 187 -5.35 -9.45 -7.40
C THR A 187 -4.82 -9.18 -8.79
N ILE A 188 -3.49 -9.11 -8.95
CA ILE A 188 -2.92 -9.03 -10.30
C ILE A 188 -3.28 -10.29 -11.10
N GLU A 189 -3.33 -11.45 -10.46
CA GLU A 189 -3.63 -12.74 -11.09
C GLU A 189 -5.03 -12.78 -11.71
N ASN A 190 -6.04 -12.21 -11.06
CA ASN A 190 -7.43 -12.29 -11.52
C ASN A 190 -7.87 -11.14 -12.43
N GLU A 191 -7.22 -9.98 -12.37
CA GLU A 191 -7.63 -8.81 -13.18
C GLU A 191 -6.60 -8.36 -14.20
N LEU A 192 -5.29 -8.47 -13.92
CA LEU A 192 -4.24 -7.89 -14.77
C LEU A 192 -3.29 -8.93 -15.37
N ALA A 193 -3.53 -10.23 -15.16
CA ALA A 193 -2.67 -11.28 -15.69
C ALA A 193 -2.62 -11.32 -17.23
N TYR A 194 -3.67 -10.82 -17.90
CA TYR A 194 -3.73 -10.75 -19.36
C TYR A 194 -2.65 -9.82 -19.96
N LEU A 195 -2.16 -8.83 -19.20
CA LEU A 195 -1.08 -7.94 -19.65
C LEU A 195 0.20 -8.71 -19.97
N TYR A 196 0.40 -9.82 -19.27
CA TYR A 196 1.57 -10.68 -19.42
C TYR A 196 1.39 -11.74 -20.51
N GLN A 197 0.26 -11.70 -21.23
CA GLN A 197 -0.01 -12.49 -22.43
C GLN A 197 0.10 -11.65 -23.71
N ASP A 198 0.29 -10.32 -23.58
CA ASP A 198 0.54 -9.43 -24.71
C ASP A 198 1.84 -9.86 -25.42
N THR A 199 1.82 -9.93 -26.75
CA THR A 199 2.96 -10.38 -27.56
C THR A 199 4.22 -9.51 -27.41
N ARG A 200 4.06 -8.28 -26.87
CA ARG A 200 5.16 -7.36 -26.58
C ARG A 200 5.83 -7.66 -25.24
N VAL A 201 5.23 -8.48 -24.39
CA VAL A 201 5.68 -8.74 -23.02
C VAL A 201 6.24 -10.15 -22.87
N THR A 202 7.48 -10.23 -22.42
CA THR A 202 8.09 -11.47 -21.93
C THR A 202 8.07 -11.44 -20.41
N LEU A 203 7.27 -12.31 -19.78
CA LEU A 203 7.31 -12.52 -18.33
C LEU A 203 8.31 -13.64 -17.99
N GLN A 204 9.39 -13.28 -17.32
CA GLN A 204 10.42 -14.20 -16.88
C GLN A 204 10.32 -14.40 -15.35
N LEU A 205 9.81 -15.57 -14.95
CA LEU A 205 9.67 -15.98 -13.55
C LEU A 205 10.97 -16.58 -13.00
N ASP A 206 11.02 -16.81 -11.68
CA ASP A 206 12.20 -17.36 -10.97
C ASP A 206 13.50 -16.61 -11.33
N SER A 207 13.41 -15.29 -11.53
CA SER A 207 14.51 -14.48 -12.06
C SER A 207 14.76 -13.25 -11.20
N THR A 208 15.93 -13.21 -10.57
CA THR A 208 16.31 -12.18 -9.61
C THR A 208 17.16 -11.12 -10.30
N ALA A 209 16.69 -9.87 -10.37
CA ALA A 209 17.54 -8.75 -10.78
C ALA A 209 18.67 -8.54 -9.74
N LEU A 210 19.90 -8.40 -10.22
CA LEU A 210 21.12 -8.31 -9.40
C LEU A 210 21.66 -6.88 -9.33
N ALA A 211 21.75 -6.21 -10.48
CA ALA A 211 22.24 -4.85 -10.62
C ALA A 211 21.78 -4.23 -11.94
N ILE A 212 21.66 -2.91 -11.97
CA ILE A 212 21.46 -2.11 -13.17
C ILE A 212 22.84 -1.70 -13.66
N GLU A 213 23.13 -1.96 -14.92
CA GLU A 213 24.35 -1.45 -15.55
C GLU A 213 24.12 0.00 -15.98
N THR A 214 25.08 0.87 -15.65
CA THR A 214 25.03 2.30 -16.00
C THR A 214 26.31 2.71 -16.70
N GLU A 215 26.15 3.55 -17.72
CA GLU A 215 27.23 4.28 -18.37
C GLU A 215 26.97 5.77 -18.17
N ASN A 216 27.87 6.45 -17.42
CA ASN A 216 27.67 7.82 -16.96
C ASN A 216 26.33 7.99 -16.22
N THR A 217 25.37 8.70 -16.81
CA THR A 217 24.05 8.98 -16.23
C THR A 217 22.93 8.19 -16.92
N HIS A 218 23.28 7.13 -17.67
CA HIS A 218 22.32 6.36 -18.44
C HIS A 218 22.36 4.88 -18.04
N ALA A 219 21.22 4.28 -17.73
CA ALA A 219 21.11 2.83 -17.56
C ALA A 219 21.14 2.13 -18.92
N THR A 220 21.99 1.13 -19.09
CA THR A 220 22.16 0.39 -20.36
C THR A 220 21.47 -0.97 -20.34
N GLY A 221 21.21 -1.51 -19.15
CA GLY A 221 20.63 -2.84 -18.99
C GLY A 221 20.57 -3.31 -17.55
N VAL A 222 20.17 -4.56 -17.38
CA VAL A 222 20.03 -5.22 -16.07
C VAL A 222 20.73 -6.57 -16.09
N HIS A 223 21.59 -6.78 -15.10
CA HIS A 223 22.13 -8.10 -14.76
C HIS A 223 21.11 -8.84 -13.90
N TYR A 224 20.77 -10.08 -14.26
CA TYR A 224 19.82 -10.89 -13.51
C TYR A 224 20.24 -12.37 -13.48
N LYS A 225 19.71 -13.09 -12.49
CA LYS A 225 19.98 -14.51 -12.29
C LYS A 225 18.71 -15.32 -12.46
N THR A 226 18.74 -16.29 -13.38
CA THR A 226 17.72 -17.34 -13.50
C THR A 226 18.09 -18.52 -12.60
N LYS A 227 17.31 -19.60 -12.62
CA LYS A 227 17.67 -20.87 -11.96
C LYS A 227 18.97 -21.48 -12.50
N GLU A 228 19.33 -21.17 -13.74
CA GLU A 228 20.39 -21.86 -14.47
C GLU A 228 21.69 -21.05 -14.50
N ARG A 229 21.59 -19.73 -14.71
CA ARG A 229 22.74 -18.86 -14.93
C ARG A 229 22.45 -17.39 -14.67
N GLU A 230 23.51 -16.60 -14.62
CA GLU A 230 23.44 -15.15 -14.69
C GLU A 230 23.39 -14.70 -16.15
N GLU A 231 22.60 -13.67 -16.42
CA GLU A 231 22.35 -13.11 -17.75
C GLU A 231 22.36 -11.59 -17.69
N PHE A 232 22.55 -10.96 -18.85
CA PHE A 232 22.46 -9.53 -19.03
C PHE A 232 21.47 -9.21 -20.15
N VAL A 233 20.60 -8.24 -19.91
CA VAL A 233 19.65 -7.74 -20.91
C VAL A 233 19.80 -6.24 -21.08
N ARG A 234 19.91 -5.77 -22.32
CA ARG A 234 19.91 -4.35 -22.66
C ARG A 234 18.50 -3.79 -22.69
N GLY A 235 18.34 -2.54 -22.27
CA GLY A 235 17.06 -1.84 -22.33
C GLY A 235 17.23 -0.33 -22.31
N ASP A 236 16.38 0.37 -23.06
CA ASP A 236 16.40 1.84 -23.15
C ASP A 236 15.81 2.52 -21.90
N LEU A 237 14.99 1.78 -21.16
CA LEU A 237 14.27 2.21 -19.96
C LEU A 237 14.30 1.08 -18.93
N VAL A 238 14.65 1.42 -17.69
CA VAL A 238 14.60 0.50 -16.54
C VAL A 238 13.52 0.97 -15.57
N VAL A 239 12.60 0.08 -15.23
CA VAL A 239 11.49 0.38 -14.30
C VAL A 239 11.58 -0.54 -13.09
N LEU A 240 11.87 0.04 -11.93
CA LEU A 240 11.96 -0.68 -10.65
C LEU A 240 10.59 -0.76 -9.98
N GLY A 241 10.12 -1.97 -9.69
CA GLY A 241 8.87 -2.19 -8.96
C GLY A 241 8.95 -3.31 -7.94
N ALA A 242 10.11 -3.43 -7.27
CA ALA A 242 10.45 -4.55 -6.39
C ALA A 242 9.97 -4.37 -4.93
N ASN A 243 9.53 -3.16 -4.53
CA ASN A 243 9.11 -2.66 -3.20
C ASN A 243 10.18 -1.85 -2.45
N ALA A 244 9.84 -1.29 -1.28
CA ALA A 244 10.73 -0.43 -0.49
C ALA A 244 11.90 -1.14 0.22
N LEU A 245 11.98 -2.47 0.18
CA LEU A 245 13.19 -3.18 0.57
C LEU A 245 14.11 -3.38 -0.64
N PHE A 246 13.55 -3.79 -1.77
CA PHE A 246 14.36 -4.25 -2.90
C PHE A 246 14.73 -3.13 -3.89
N ASN A 247 13.93 -2.09 -4.04
CA ASN A 247 14.27 -0.92 -4.86
C ASN A 247 15.58 -0.24 -4.39
N PRO A 248 15.73 0.19 -3.12
CA PRO A 248 16.98 0.83 -2.68
C PRO A 248 18.16 -0.15 -2.73
N PHE A 249 17.93 -1.42 -2.39
CA PHE A 249 18.96 -2.46 -2.42
C PHE A 249 19.50 -2.66 -3.83
N LEU A 250 18.63 -2.73 -4.85
CA LEU A 250 19.05 -2.88 -6.24
C LEU A 250 19.84 -1.65 -6.71
N LEU A 251 19.42 -0.44 -6.36
CA LEU A 251 20.18 0.78 -6.67
C LEU A 251 21.57 0.77 -6.00
N GLN A 252 21.65 0.41 -4.71
CA GLN A 252 22.93 0.24 -4.00
C GLN A 252 23.83 -0.81 -4.67
N LYS A 253 23.26 -1.96 -5.07
CA LYS A 253 23.98 -3.03 -5.80
C LYS A 253 24.44 -2.61 -7.19
N SER A 254 23.81 -1.58 -7.76
CA SER A 254 24.16 -0.99 -9.05
C SER A 254 25.31 0.04 -8.96
N GLY A 255 25.89 0.22 -7.77
CA GLY A 255 26.93 1.23 -7.53
C GLY A 255 26.39 2.66 -7.45
N ILE A 256 25.07 2.84 -7.37
CA ILE A 256 24.45 4.16 -7.18
C ILE A 256 24.54 4.49 -5.70
N ASP A 257 25.32 5.52 -5.37
CA ASP A 257 25.44 6.06 -4.02
C ASP A 257 24.73 7.42 -3.91
N HIS A 258 24.02 7.60 -2.81
CA HIS A 258 23.36 8.85 -2.47
C HIS A 258 23.09 8.92 -0.96
N PRO A 259 23.29 10.08 -0.28
CA PRO A 259 23.18 10.17 1.17
C PRO A 259 21.86 9.65 1.77
N VAL A 260 20.74 9.83 1.04
CA VAL A 260 19.40 9.39 1.48
C VAL A 260 18.96 8.03 0.92
N LEU A 261 19.74 7.38 0.06
CA LEU A 261 19.34 6.11 -0.55
C LEU A 261 19.24 5.00 0.50
N GLY A 262 18.08 4.36 0.56
CA GLY A 262 17.79 3.30 1.52
C GLY A 262 17.42 3.81 2.91
N ARG A 263 17.50 5.11 3.20
CA ARG A 263 17.15 5.69 4.51
C ARG A 263 15.68 6.08 4.59
N GLY A 264 15.18 6.24 5.81
CA GLY A 264 13.79 6.60 6.06
C GLY A 264 12.83 5.42 5.90
N LEU A 265 13.30 4.18 6.08
CA LEU A 265 12.43 3.00 6.09
C LEU A 265 11.36 3.17 7.17
N ASN A 266 10.08 3.19 6.77
CA ASN A 266 8.97 3.41 7.69
C ASN A 266 7.72 2.62 7.27
N GLU A 267 6.78 2.54 8.20
CA GLU A 267 5.40 2.11 7.97
C GLU A 267 4.47 2.78 9.00
N GLN A 268 3.16 2.76 8.77
CA GLN A 268 2.19 3.15 9.79
C GLN A 268 2.28 2.23 11.02
N VAL A 269 1.93 2.76 12.18
CA VAL A 269 1.77 2.00 13.43
C VAL A 269 0.29 1.90 13.76
N SER A 270 -0.17 0.76 14.26
CA SER A 270 -1.59 0.60 14.60
C SER A 270 -1.83 0.04 15.99
N LYS A 271 -3.01 0.35 16.55
CA LYS A 271 -3.48 -0.19 17.81
C LYS A 271 -4.92 -0.66 17.66
N ARG A 272 -5.23 -1.82 18.25
CA ARG A 272 -6.58 -2.39 18.23
C ARG A 272 -7.33 -2.02 19.50
N VAL A 273 -8.61 -1.75 19.33
CA VAL A 273 -9.57 -1.48 20.40
C VAL A 273 -10.77 -2.41 20.18
N THR A 274 -11.10 -3.17 21.22
CA THR A 274 -12.30 -4.00 21.27
C THR A 274 -13.33 -3.30 22.13
N VAL A 275 -14.52 -3.09 21.59
CA VAL A 275 -15.64 -2.43 22.26
C VAL A 275 -16.71 -3.48 22.55
N LEU A 276 -17.03 -3.68 23.82
CA LEU A 276 -18.16 -4.52 24.24
C LEU A 276 -19.43 -3.67 24.20
N LEU A 277 -20.42 -4.10 23.43
CA LEU A 277 -21.65 -3.36 23.18
C LEU A 277 -22.81 -3.91 24.01
N ASP A 278 -23.77 -3.05 24.37
CA ASP A 278 -25.07 -3.46 24.90
C ASP A 278 -26.12 -3.46 23.77
N GLY A 279 -26.87 -4.56 23.62
CA GLY A 279 -28.00 -4.67 22.70
C GLY A 279 -27.68 -4.66 21.18
N ILE A 280 -26.55 -4.09 20.75
CA ILE A 280 -26.17 -3.96 19.32
C ILE A 280 -25.23 -5.07 18.87
N LYS A 281 -25.53 -5.70 17.74
CA LYS A 281 -24.76 -6.81 17.16
C LYS A 281 -23.81 -6.31 16.06
N ASN A 282 -22.69 -6.99 15.87
CA ASN A 282 -21.68 -6.67 14.87
C ASN A 282 -21.12 -7.92 14.17
N PHE A 283 -21.91 -8.51 13.27
CA PHE A 283 -21.60 -9.68 12.44
C PHE A 283 -22.30 -9.62 11.07
N GLN A 284 -22.97 -8.51 10.79
CA GLN A 284 -23.74 -8.22 9.59
C GLN A 284 -22.89 -7.37 8.62
N GLY A 285 -23.49 -6.87 7.53
CA GLY A 285 -22.76 -6.18 6.47
C GLY A 285 -22.29 -7.13 5.38
N SER A 286 -21.75 -6.57 4.29
CA SER A 286 -21.41 -7.35 3.08
C SER A 286 -19.91 -7.47 2.81
N THR A 287 -19.06 -7.10 3.78
CA THR A 287 -17.61 -7.21 3.69
C THR A 287 -16.97 -7.22 5.09
N SER A 288 -15.71 -7.65 5.21
CA SER A 288 -15.13 -7.97 6.53
C SER A 288 -14.49 -6.77 7.26
N LEU A 289 -14.07 -5.76 6.49
CA LEU A 289 -13.61 -4.47 6.99
C LEU A 289 -14.59 -3.46 6.43
N THR A 290 -15.35 -2.80 7.30
CA THR A 290 -16.71 -2.35 6.97
C THR A 290 -16.81 -0.84 6.83
N GLY A 291 -16.10 -0.08 7.67
CA GLY A 291 -16.14 1.38 7.67
C GLY A 291 -14.80 2.04 7.98
N HIS A 292 -14.69 3.30 7.56
CA HIS A 292 -13.59 4.19 7.88
C HIS A 292 -14.09 5.42 8.64
N GLY A 293 -13.42 5.74 9.74
CA GLY A 293 -13.61 6.98 10.50
C GLY A 293 -12.40 7.90 10.39
N TYR A 294 -12.67 9.18 10.19
CA TYR A 294 -11.68 10.23 9.98
C TYR A 294 -11.61 11.25 11.13
N MET A 295 -12.27 10.96 12.26
CA MET A 295 -12.39 11.85 13.41
C MET A 295 -11.04 12.26 14.00
N LEU A 296 -10.02 11.40 13.88
CA LEU A 296 -8.67 11.65 14.36
C LEU A 296 -7.66 11.82 13.20
N TYR A 297 -8.13 11.78 11.96
CA TYR A 297 -7.26 11.70 10.78
C TYR A 297 -6.57 13.03 10.52
N ASP A 298 -7.35 14.11 10.53
CA ASP A 298 -6.90 15.43 10.12
C ASP A 298 -7.33 16.51 11.11
N GLY A 299 -6.43 17.47 11.37
CA GLY A 299 -6.69 18.56 12.29
C GLY A 299 -5.41 19.21 12.84
N PRO A 300 -5.54 20.34 13.57
CA PRO A 300 -4.38 21.06 14.11
C PRO A 300 -3.47 20.20 15.00
N HIS A 301 -4.00 19.16 15.64
CA HIS A 301 -3.19 18.25 16.47
C HIS A 301 -2.05 17.57 15.71
N ARG A 302 -2.11 17.48 14.37
CA ARG A 302 -1.03 16.94 13.54
C ARG A 302 0.25 17.78 13.56
N SER A 303 0.25 18.99 14.13
CA SER A 303 1.50 19.70 14.42
C SER A 303 2.23 19.17 15.65
N GLU A 304 1.55 18.38 16.48
CA GLU A 304 2.05 17.88 17.76
C GLU A 304 2.20 16.36 17.74
N HIS A 305 1.20 15.63 17.24
CA HIS A 305 1.18 14.16 17.24
C HIS A 305 0.41 13.57 16.06
N ALA A 306 0.68 12.30 15.73
CA ALA A 306 0.11 11.63 14.56
C ALA A 306 -1.41 11.67 14.46
N GLY A 307 -1.89 11.90 13.24
CA GLY A 307 -3.27 11.62 12.83
C GLY A 307 -3.53 10.11 12.71
N ALA A 308 -4.81 9.72 12.78
CA ALA A 308 -5.21 8.31 12.73
C ALA A 308 -6.45 8.05 11.87
N LEU A 309 -6.37 7.01 11.05
CA LEU A 309 -7.51 6.41 10.37
C LEU A 309 -8.13 5.33 11.28
N MET A 310 -9.44 5.41 11.50
CA MET A 310 -10.21 4.38 12.18
C MET A 310 -10.74 3.38 11.15
N GLU A 311 -10.54 2.08 11.37
CA GLU A 311 -11.07 0.99 10.55
C GLU A 311 -11.94 0.07 11.42
N THR A 312 -13.23 -0.08 11.07
CA THR A 312 -14.15 -1.00 11.75
C THR A 312 -14.19 -2.36 11.06
N SER A 313 -14.41 -3.41 11.85
CA SER A 313 -14.48 -4.79 11.33
C SER A 313 -15.59 -5.60 12.00
N ASN A 314 -16.20 -6.49 11.23
CA ASN A 314 -17.15 -7.51 11.67
C ASN A 314 -16.53 -8.91 11.66
N ILE A 315 -15.20 -9.00 11.53
CA ILE A 315 -14.47 -10.28 11.55
C ILE A 315 -14.81 -10.95 12.89
N PRO A 316 -15.24 -12.22 12.89
CA PRO A 316 -15.73 -12.89 14.08
C PRO A 316 -14.78 -12.79 15.28
N GLN A 317 -15.18 -12.00 16.28
CA GLN A 317 -14.75 -12.10 17.66
C GLN A 317 -15.97 -12.44 18.50
N ILE A 318 -15.83 -13.30 19.51
CA ILE A 318 -16.98 -13.75 20.30
C ILE A 318 -16.87 -13.27 21.74
N ARG A 319 -17.97 -12.75 22.27
CA ARG A 319 -18.14 -12.62 23.72
C ARG A 319 -18.58 -13.96 24.30
N MET A 320 -17.98 -14.35 25.41
CA MET A 320 -18.29 -15.62 26.07
C MET A 320 -19.56 -15.55 26.93
N GLU A 321 -20.03 -14.34 27.24
CA GLU A 321 -21.24 -14.11 28.02
C GLU A 321 -22.50 -14.56 27.26
N ARG A 322 -23.38 -15.29 27.96
CA ARG A 322 -24.61 -15.84 27.37
C ARG A 322 -25.48 -14.72 26.80
N GLY A 323 -25.87 -14.87 25.53
CA GLY A 323 -26.73 -13.90 24.83
C GLY A 323 -26.01 -12.70 24.21
N LYS A 324 -24.72 -12.48 24.53
CA LYS A 324 -23.95 -11.32 24.07
C LYS A 324 -22.89 -11.64 23.01
N MET A 325 -22.86 -12.88 22.51
CA MET A 325 -21.80 -13.39 21.61
C MET A 325 -21.43 -12.45 20.45
N ARG A 326 -22.42 -11.73 19.89
CA ARG A 326 -22.24 -10.84 18.73
C ARG A 326 -22.17 -9.36 19.09
N ASN A 327 -22.23 -9.01 20.37
CA ASN A 327 -22.28 -7.64 20.86
C ASN A 327 -20.87 -7.11 21.14
N ILE A 328 -20.03 -7.12 20.09
CA ILE A 328 -18.60 -6.82 20.16
C ILE A 328 -18.13 -6.20 18.85
N LEU A 329 -17.45 -5.08 18.93
CA LEU A 329 -16.89 -4.37 17.79
C LEU A 329 -15.36 -4.33 17.89
N SER A 330 -14.68 -4.71 16.82
CA SER A 330 -13.22 -4.60 16.70
C SER A 330 -12.88 -3.42 15.81
N ILE A 331 -12.14 -2.46 16.37
CA ILE A 331 -11.68 -1.24 15.72
C ILE A 331 -10.15 -1.27 15.66
N LYS A 332 -9.58 -0.92 14.51
CA LYS A 332 -8.15 -0.63 14.38
C LYS A 332 -7.96 0.87 14.16
N PHE A 333 -7.05 1.47 14.91
CA PHE A 333 -6.57 2.83 14.67
C PHE A 333 -5.19 2.74 14.04
N ILE A 334 -5.04 3.29 12.82
CA ILE A 334 -3.81 3.29 12.04
C ILE A 334 -3.26 4.71 12.06
N PHE A 335 -2.10 4.90 12.68
CA PHE A 335 -1.44 6.19 12.83
C PHE A 335 -0.36 6.35 11.77
N GLU A 336 -0.26 7.55 11.21
CA GLU A 336 0.90 7.91 10.39
C GLU A 336 2.19 7.94 11.22
N ASP A 337 3.31 7.81 10.53
CA ASP A 337 4.65 7.88 11.09
C ASP A 337 5.57 8.77 10.25
N LEU A 338 6.53 9.40 10.92
CA LEU A 338 7.57 10.20 10.28
C LEU A 338 8.83 9.36 10.07
N ALA A 339 9.37 9.41 8.86
CA ALA A 339 10.56 8.66 8.50
C ALA A 339 11.74 8.98 9.42
N GLN A 340 12.30 7.95 10.06
CA GLN A 340 13.46 8.06 10.94
C GLN A 340 14.75 7.86 10.15
N GLU A 341 15.74 8.73 10.34
CA GLU A 341 17.01 8.68 9.59
C GLU A 341 17.80 7.37 9.81
N ASN A 342 17.70 6.81 11.01
CA ASN A 342 18.38 5.58 11.40
C ASN A 342 17.70 4.32 10.84
N ASN A 343 16.42 4.41 10.44
CA ASN A 343 15.71 3.31 9.83
C ASN A 343 16.10 3.23 8.35
N ARG A 344 16.63 2.08 7.92
CA ARG A 344 17.23 1.96 6.58
C ARG A 344 17.29 0.54 6.06
N VAL A 345 17.52 0.44 4.76
CA VAL A 345 17.90 -0.76 4.03
C VAL A 345 19.34 -0.62 3.57
N VAL A 346 20.13 -1.66 3.82
CA VAL A 346 21.54 -1.72 3.44
C VAL A 346 21.86 -3.06 2.79
N ILE A 347 22.99 -3.11 2.07
CA ILE A 347 23.58 -4.37 1.64
C ILE A 347 24.13 -5.10 2.86
N SER A 348 23.70 -6.35 3.09
CA SER A 348 24.21 -7.15 4.21
C SER A 348 25.68 -7.51 4.01
N THR A 349 26.45 -7.50 5.09
CA THR A 349 27.81 -8.07 5.12
C THR A 349 27.80 -9.60 5.26
N LYS A 350 26.66 -10.20 5.64
CA LYS A 350 26.52 -11.66 5.80
C LYS A 350 26.10 -12.35 4.51
N ASP A 351 25.18 -11.73 3.76
CA ASP A 351 24.76 -12.18 2.44
C ASP A 351 24.42 -10.99 1.55
N ASN A 352 25.34 -10.64 0.65
CA ASN A 352 25.19 -9.48 -0.24
C ASN A 352 24.18 -9.69 -1.39
N ASN A 353 23.43 -10.81 -1.38
CA ASN A 353 22.37 -11.12 -2.33
C ASN A 353 20.97 -10.79 -1.80
N ILE A 354 20.84 -10.45 -0.51
CA ILE A 354 19.58 -10.03 0.09
C ILE A 354 19.73 -8.71 0.87
N PRO A 355 18.68 -7.89 0.93
CA PRO A 355 18.71 -6.67 1.72
C PRO A 355 18.76 -6.99 3.22
N GLU A 356 19.46 -6.14 3.97
CA GLU A 356 19.38 -6.10 5.42
C GLU A 356 18.60 -4.86 5.85
N THR A 357 17.57 -5.05 6.68
CA THR A 357 16.77 -3.98 7.26
C THR A 357 17.26 -3.63 8.65
N VAL A 358 17.40 -2.33 8.89
CA VAL A 358 17.64 -1.74 10.19
C VAL A 358 16.41 -0.91 10.54
N PHE A 359 15.62 -1.38 11.49
CA PHE A 359 14.44 -0.66 12.00
C PHE A 359 14.55 -0.59 13.52
N HIS A 360 14.84 0.61 14.00
CA HIS A 360 15.06 0.86 15.41
C HIS A 360 13.71 1.00 16.13
N ASP A 361 12.94 2.01 15.77
CA ASP A 361 11.62 2.28 16.34
C ASP A 361 10.78 3.16 15.40
N TYR A 362 9.52 3.36 15.77
CA TYR A 362 8.64 4.40 15.22
C TYR A 362 9.03 5.79 15.78
N SER A 363 8.55 6.86 15.15
CA SER A 363 8.80 8.22 15.65
C SER A 363 8.06 8.52 16.95
N ASP A 364 8.64 9.41 17.78
CA ASP A 364 7.94 9.96 18.96
C ASP A 364 6.60 10.59 18.58
N TYR A 365 6.51 11.21 17.40
CA TYR A 365 5.28 11.79 16.85
C TYR A 365 4.16 10.75 16.69
N ALA A 366 4.49 9.56 16.17
CA ALA A 366 3.54 8.45 16.03
C ALA A 366 3.14 7.87 17.40
N LEU A 367 4.11 7.67 18.29
CA LEU A 367 3.88 7.12 19.62
C LEU A 367 3.02 8.06 20.49
N GLN A 368 3.25 9.37 20.41
CA GLN A 368 2.40 10.36 21.09
C GLN A 368 0.95 10.32 20.60
N GLY A 369 0.72 10.10 19.30
CA GLY A 369 -0.63 9.94 18.75
C GLY A 369 -1.34 8.73 19.36
N ILE A 370 -0.61 7.62 19.51
CA ILE A 370 -1.11 6.40 20.16
C ILE A 370 -1.41 6.64 21.63
N ASP A 371 -0.54 7.35 22.35
CA ASP A 371 -0.71 7.64 23.78
C ASP A 371 -1.93 8.52 24.05
N LYS A 372 -2.33 9.34 23.06
CA LYS A 372 -3.56 10.14 23.11
C LYS A 372 -4.83 9.35 22.82
N LEU A 373 -4.74 8.13 22.30
CA LEU A 373 -5.92 7.34 21.92
C LEU A 373 -6.93 7.17 23.07
N PRO A 374 -6.54 6.77 24.31
CA PRO A 374 -7.51 6.58 25.40
C PRO A 374 -8.32 7.84 25.73
N GLU A 375 -7.68 9.02 25.67
CA GLU A 375 -8.33 10.32 25.91
C GLU A 375 -9.37 10.65 24.82
N LYS A 376 -9.18 10.16 23.59
CA LYS A 376 -10.04 10.44 22.43
C LYS A 376 -11.19 9.44 22.26
N LEU A 377 -11.06 8.23 22.79
CA LEU A 377 -12.05 7.16 22.60
C LEU A 377 -13.49 7.54 22.99
N PRO A 378 -13.76 8.26 24.10
CA PRO A 378 -15.13 8.65 24.44
C PRO A 378 -15.81 9.47 23.33
N GLN A 379 -15.09 10.37 22.69
CA GLN A 379 -15.59 11.18 21.56
C GLN A 379 -15.76 10.33 20.29
N VAL A 380 -14.81 9.44 20.02
CA VAL A 380 -14.87 8.57 18.84
C VAL A 380 -16.03 7.59 18.93
N LEU A 381 -16.32 7.06 20.12
CA LEU A 381 -17.35 6.05 20.36
C LEU A 381 -18.75 6.66 20.61
N GLU A 382 -18.91 7.96 20.39
CA GLU A 382 -20.16 8.67 20.63
C GLU A 382 -21.36 8.03 19.91
N GLY A 383 -22.44 7.83 20.67
CA GLY A 383 -23.70 7.23 20.19
C GLY A 383 -23.74 5.70 20.23
N LEU A 384 -22.61 5.01 20.45
CA LEU A 384 -22.64 3.56 20.69
C LEU A 384 -23.04 3.25 22.14
N PRO A 385 -23.84 2.18 22.36
CA PRO A 385 -24.12 1.67 23.70
C PRO A 385 -22.92 0.85 24.19
N VAL A 386 -21.90 1.53 24.70
CA VAL A 386 -20.64 0.92 25.15
C VAL A 386 -20.79 0.40 26.58
N GLU A 387 -20.51 -0.88 26.80
CA GLU A 387 -20.38 -1.50 28.12
C GLU A 387 -18.96 -1.44 28.66
N ASP A 388 -17.99 -1.73 27.78
CA ASP A 388 -16.57 -1.75 28.13
C ASP A 388 -15.70 -1.52 26.88
N VAL A 389 -14.47 -1.05 27.11
CA VAL A 389 -13.48 -0.75 26.08
C VAL A 389 -12.15 -1.37 26.46
N ILE A 390 -11.70 -2.32 25.65
CA ILE A 390 -10.45 -3.05 25.84
C ILE A 390 -9.45 -2.56 24.79
N ILE A 391 -8.41 -1.86 25.23
CA ILE A 391 -7.32 -1.41 24.35
C ILE A 391 -6.21 -2.46 24.38
N SER A 392 -5.72 -2.87 23.20
CA SER A 392 -4.58 -3.77 23.10
C SER A 392 -3.37 -3.20 23.86
N PRO A 393 -2.68 -3.99 24.70
CA PRO A 393 -1.56 -3.50 25.50
C PRO A 393 -0.36 -3.09 24.64
N SER A 394 -0.20 -3.71 23.48
CA SER A 394 0.84 -3.42 22.50
C SER A 394 0.25 -2.95 21.17
N VAL A 395 1.07 -2.22 20.41
CA VAL A 395 0.82 -1.92 19.00
C VAL A 395 0.92 -3.19 18.15
N SER A 396 0.30 -3.18 16.98
CA SER A 396 0.47 -4.24 15.99
C SER A 396 1.94 -4.33 15.57
N GLN A 397 2.44 -5.55 15.42
CA GLN A 397 3.84 -5.79 15.03
C GLN A 397 4.18 -5.16 13.65
N THR A 398 3.21 -5.18 12.72
CA THR A 398 3.35 -4.61 11.38
C THR A 398 2.00 -4.34 10.73
N GLU A 399 1.92 -3.29 9.91
CA GLU A 399 0.86 -3.07 8.91
C GLU A 399 1.30 -3.58 7.51
N SER A 400 2.57 -3.94 7.36
CA SER A 400 3.20 -4.44 6.13
C SER A 400 3.18 -3.44 4.97
N HIS A 401 3.08 -2.15 5.31
CA HIS A 401 3.16 -1.04 4.37
C HIS A 401 4.59 -0.50 4.34
N ILE A 402 5.45 -1.09 3.52
CA ILE A 402 6.88 -0.74 3.47
C ILE A 402 7.10 0.52 2.64
N LEU A 403 7.60 1.61 3.25
CA LEU A 403 7.66 2.95 2.65
C LEU A 403 9.04 3.63 2.78
N GLY A 404 9.28 4.64 1.93
CA GLY A 404 10.20 5.76 2.20
C GLY A 404 11.67 5.64 1.81
N THR A 405 12.12 4.50 1.29
CA THR A 405 13.56 4.21 1.10
C THR A 405 14.20 4.75 -0.17
N THR A 406 13.42 5.32 -1.10
CA THR A 406 13.87 6.03 -2.30
C THR A 406 13.03 7.29 -2.49
N PRO A 407 13.02 8.22 -1.52
CA PRO A 407 11.98 9.23 -1.39
C PRO A 407 11.93 10.16 -2.61
N MET A 408 10.72 10.55 -3.02
CA MET A 408 10.52 11.56 -4.06
C MET A 408 10.69 12.97 -3.51
N GLY A 409 11.10 13.92 -4.36
CA GLY A 409 11.23 15.32 -4.00
C GLY A 409 11.64 16.19 -5.18
N SER A 410 11.61 17.52 -4.99
CA SER A 410 12.06 18.49 -6.00
C SER A 410 13.56 18.75 -5.98
N ASP A 411 14.24 18.44 -4.88
CA ASP A 411 15.67 18.68 -4.69
C ASP A 411 16.47 17.36 -4.80
N PRO A 412 17.33 17.22 -5.83
CA PRO A 412 18.17 16.06 -6.03
C PRO A 412 19.12 15.73 -4.87
N SER A 413 19.46 16.68 -4.01
CA SER A 413 20.37 16.44 -2.87
C SER A 413 19.69 15.75 -1.69
N THR A 414 18.36 15.81 -1.63
CA THR A 414 17.54 15.29 -0.50
C THR A 414 16.51 14.25 -0.92
N SER A 415 16.47 13.86 -2.20
CA SER A 415 15.55 12.88 -2.76
C SER A 415 16.21 12.04 -3.86
N ILE A 416 15.66 10.85 -4.14
CA ILE A 416 16.19 9.92 -5.15
C ILE A 416 15.49 10.08 -6.49
N VAL A 417 14.18 10.33 -6.45
CA VAL A 417 13.35 10.51 -7.65
C VAL A 417 12.63 11.85 -7.63
N ASP A 418 12.31 12.36 -8.81
CA ASP A 418 11.49 13.56 -8.97
C ASP A 418 9.99 13.26 -8.80
N ARG A 419 9.15 14.28 -9.02
CA ARG A 419 7.68 14.18 -8.93
C ARG A 419 7.05 13.20 -9.93
N HIS A 420 7.79 12.75 -10.95
CA HIS A 420 7.33 11.78 -11.94
C HIS A 420 7.90 10.38 -11.68
N LEU A 421 8.51 10.19 -10.50
CA LEU A 421 9.16 8.95 -10.07
C LEU A 421 10.37 8.56 -10.93
N VAL A 422 10.96 9.54 -11.63
CA VAL A 422 12.19 9.35 -12.42
C VAL A 422 13.39 9.68 -11.55
N HIS A 423 14.42 8.85 -11.57
CA HIS A 423 15.65 9.08 -10.83
C HIS A 423 16.30 10.41 -11.27
N HIS A 424 16.77 11.23 -10.31
CA HIS A 424 17.30 12.58 -10.61
C HIS A 424 18.51 12.56 -11.55
N THR A 425 19.50 11.69 -11.28
CA THR A 425 20.68 11.49 -12.13
C THR A 425 20.40 10.60 -13.34
N HIS A 426 19.90 9.38 -13.12
CA HIS A 426 19.69 8.37 -14.16
C HIS A 426 18.30 8.50 -14.78
N ARG A 427 18.13 9.42 -15.73
CA ARG A 427 16.81 9.84 -16.22
C ARG A 427 15.98 8.77 -16.95
N ASN A 428 16.58 7.63 -17.28
CA ASN A 428 15.89 6.46 -17.82
C ASN A 428 15.68 5.33 -16.78
N ILE A 429 15.80 5.65 -15.49
CA ILE A 429 15.37 4.79 -14.38
C ILE A 429 14.12 5.37 -13.75
N VAL A 430 13.03 4.60 -13.75
CA VAL A 430 11.79 4.91 -13.04
C VAL A 430 11.70 4.03 -11.79
N VAL A 431 11.41 4.59 -10.63
CA VAL A 431 11.28 3.85 -9.37
C VAL A 431 9.84 3.91 -8.88
N LEU A 432 9.15 2.77 -8.83
CA LEU A 432 7.74 2.71 -8.50
C LEU A 432 7.49 2.12 -7.10
N GLY A 433 6.30 2.40 -6.56
CA GLY A 433 5.82 1.81 -5.31
C GLY A 433 6.12 2.65 -4.07
N GLY A 434 5.83 2.07 -2.90
CA GLY A 434 5.88 2.77 -1.61
C GLY A 434 7.24 3.32 -1.20
N SER A 435 8.33 2.85 -1.83
CA SER A 435 9.69 3.35 -1.57
C SER A 435 9.82 4.84 -1.85
N THR A 436 8.99 5.37 -2.75
CA THR A 436 9.03 6.77 -3.19
C THR A 436 8.33 7.75 -2.25
N PHE A 437 7.62 7.26 -1.21
CA PHE A 437 6.78 8.12 -0.38
C PHE A 437 7.65 9.00 0.53
N PRO A 438 7.52 10.33 0.51
CA PRO A 438 8.31 11.22 1.36
C PRO A 438 7.86 11.15 2.83
N VAL A 439 6.56 10.91 3.05
CA VAL A 439 5.94 10.69 4.37
C VAL A 439 4.86 9.62 4.25
N SER A 440 4.56 8.93 5.36
CA SER A 440 3.41 8.03 5.42
C SER A 440 2.15 8.80 5.80
N SER A 441 1.00 8.37 5.27
CA SER A 441 -0.33 8.85 5.67
C SER A 441 -1.00 7.77 6.52
N PRO A 442 -2.02 8.09 7.35
CA PRO A 442 -2.79 7.08 8.07
C PRO A 442 -3.52 6.10 7.13
N SER A 443 -3.73 6.49 5.87
CA SER A 443 -4.39 5.66 4.84
C SER A 443 -3.48 4.56 4.28
N ASN A 444 -4.06 3.39 3.95
CA ASN A 444 -3.33 2.33 3.27
C ASN A 444 -2.76 2.82 1.91
N PRO A 445 -1.48 2.52 1.58
CA PRO A 445 -0.78 3.17 0.47
C PRO A 445 -1.08 2.55 -0.91
N THR A 446 -1.78 1.41 -0.96
CA THR A 446 -1.84 0.60 -2.20
C THR A 446 -2.56 1.31 -3.35
N LEU A 447 -3.65 2.03 -3.04
CA LEU A 447 -4.35 2.81 -4.06
C LEU A 447 -3.47 3.96 -4.57
N THR A 448 -2.84 4.70 -3.65
CA THR A 448 -1.93 5.81 -3.95
C THR A 448 -0.75 5.38 -4.80
N LEU A 449 -0.07 4.28 -4.47
CA LEU A 449 1.05 3.78 -5.26
C LEU A 449 0.62 3.28 -6.65
N SER A 450 -0.60 2.78 -6.79
CA SER A 450 -1.18 2.40 -8.09
C SER A 450 -1.46 3.64 -8.95
N ALA A 451 -2.08 4.68 -8.37
CA ALA A 451 -2.32 5.96 -9.03
C ALA A 451 -1.00 6.62 -9.46
N LEU A 452 0.00 6.65 -8.57
CA LEU A 452 1.35 7.13 -8.86
C LEU A 452 2.03 6.39 -10.01
N SER A 453 1.77 5.08 -10.16
CA SER A 453 2.33 4.28 -11.25
C SER A 453 1.71 4.63 -12.60
N LEU A 454 0.41 4.96 -12.61
CA LEU A 454 -0.27 5.49 -13.79
C LEU A 454 0.23 6.90 -14.13
N TRP A 455 0.38 7.77 -13.13
CA TRP A 455 0.95 9.13 -13.24
C TRP A 455 2.35 9.12 -13.86
N ALA A 456 3.27 8.32 -13.30
CA ALA A 456 4.63 8.22 -13.78
C ALA A 456 4.69 7.77 -15.25
N CYS A 457 3.86 6.80 -15.63
CA CYS A 457 3.80 6.33 -17.01
C CYS A 457 3.21 7.39 -17.95
N HIS A 458 2.14 8.07 -17.56
CA HIS A 458 1.52 9.12 -18.37
C HIS A 458 2.53 10.22 -18.73
N HIS A 459 3.25 10.75 -17.75
CA HIS A 459 4.23 11.80 -17.99
C HIS A 459 5.51 11.32 -18.68
N LEU A 460 5.84 10.03 -18.61
CA LEU A 460 6.91 9.47 -19.43
C LEU A 460 6.63 9.67 -20.93
N PHE A 461 5.38 9.49 -21.37
CA PHE A 461 5.00 9.67 -22.77
C PHE A 461 4.83 11.15 -23.16
N GLU A 462 4.28 11.99 -22.28
CA GLU A 462 4.19 13.44 -22.54
C GLU A 462 5.56 14.08 -22.76
N ASN A 463 6.52 13.77 -21.88
CA ASN A 463 7.88 14.32 -21.95
C ASN A 463 8.70 13.76 -23.12
N SER A 464 8.33 12.58 -23.64
CA SER A 464 8.98 11.98 -24.81
C SER A 464 8.55 12.64 -26.13
N GLY A 465 7.62 13.60 -26.11
CA GLY A 465 7.04 14.21 -27.32
C GLY A 465 6.20 13.24 -28.16
N VAL A 466 5.96 12.03 -27.64
CA VAL A 466 5.11 11.01 -28.26
C VAL A 466 3.68 11.30 -27.83
N ARG A 467 3.08 12.34 -28.41
CA ARG A 467 1.63 12.44 -28.45
C ARG A 467 1.14 11.33 -29.39
N THR A 468 0.38 10.39 -28.84
CA THR A 468 -0.37 9.39 -29.62
C THR A 468 -1.49 10.04 -30.40
#